data_AF-G8QYQ1-F1
#
_entry.id   AF-G8QYQ1-F1
#
_cell.length_a   1.000
_cell.length_b   1.000
_cell.length_c   1.000
_cell.angle_alpha   90.00
_cell.angle_beta   90.00
_cell.angle_gamma   90.00
#
_symmetry.space_group_name_H-M   'P 1'
#
loop_
_entity.id
_entity.type
_entity.pdbx_description
1 polymer ?
#
loop_
_entity_poly.entity_id
_entity_poly.type
_entity_poly.pdbx_seq_one_letter_code
_entity_poly.pdbx_strand_id
1 'polypeptide(L)'
;MADKKTSSVLLRIVIALLYISMGLQGLVNGGSSEAIGSLFNAFDSDAMVYILSTVVLLGGILLFVPLFAKGLSPVFVKGGMIAILVIWVAIVFFADFAPGFRGYDAKSWISWIEMFMYHLIVLFATYEVCKKALA
;
A
#
# COMPACT_ATOMS: atom_id res chain seq x y z
N MET A 1 -23.77 17.24 -3.61
CA MET A 1 -23.66 15.78 -3.86
C MET A 1 -22.59 15.42 -4.91
N ALA A 2 -22.32 16.27 -5.91
CA ALA A 2 -21.26 16.05 -6.90
C ALA A 2 -19.83 16.00 -6.29
N ASP A 3 -19.51 16.89 -5.36
CA ASP A 3 -18.17 16.95 -4.72
C ASP A 3 -17.74 15.66 -4.04
N LYS A 4 -18.65 15.02 -3.30
CA LYS A 4 -18.33 13.82 -2.52
C LYS A 4 -18.02 12.59 -3.39
N LYS A 5 -18.58 12.55 -4.61
CA LYS A 5 -18.34 11.48 -5.58
C LYS A 5 -17.01 11.70 -6.30
N THR A 6 -16.74 12.93 -6.74
CA THR A 6 -15.47 13.30 -7.40
C THR A 6 -14.27 13.13 -6.48
N SER A 7 -14.37 13.57 -5.22
CA SER A 7 -13.32 13.38 -4.20
C SER A 7 -13.00 11.90 -3.97
N SER A 8 -14.01 11.03 -3.95
CA SER A 8 -13.83 9.59 -3.77
C SER A 8 -13.17 8.91 -4.98
N VAL A 9 -13.40 9.40 -6.20
CA VAL A 9 -12.75 8.87 -7.42
C VAL A 9 -11.31 9.36 -7.51
N LEU A 10 -11.05 10.64 -7.23
CA LEU A 10 -9.71 11.21 -7.19
C LEU A 10 -8.84 10.50 -6.15
N LEU A 11 -9.35 10.28 -4.93
CA LEU A 11 -8.62 9.54 -3.90
C LEU A 11 -8.26 8.13 -4.37
N ARG A 12 -9.18 7.43 -5.03
CA ARG A 12 -8.93 6.09 -5.60
C ARG A 12 -7.85 6.12 -6.68
N ILE A 13 -7.84 7.13 -7.54
CA ILE A 13 -6.80 7.30 -8.58
C ILE A 13 -5.44 7.56 -7.93
N VAL A 14 -5.37 8.48 -6.96
CA VAL A 14 -4.11 8.82 -6.28
C VAL A 14 -3.52 7.60 -5.56
N ILE A 15 -4.35 6.84 -4.83
CA ILE A 15 -3.88 5.62 -4.15
C ILE A 15 -3.46 4.55 -5.17
N ALA A 16 -4.23 4.35 -6.23
CA ALA A 16 -3.86 3.39 -7.27
C ALA A 16 -2.50 3.73 -7.91
N LEU A 17 -2.28 5.01 -8.23
CA LEU A 17 -1.01 5.50 -8.77
C LEU A 17 0.14 5.39 -7.76
N LEU A 18 -0.13 5.64 -6.47
CA LEU A 18 0.84 5.43 -5.39
C LEU A 18 1.28 3.96 -5.34
N TYR A 19 0.35 3.02 -5.35
CA TYR A 19 0.68 1.59 -5.33
C TYR A 19 1.46 1.17 -6.58
N ILE A 20 1.05 1.65 -7.76
CA ILE A 20 1.77 1.36 -9.01
C ILE A 20 3.20 1.91 -8.94
N SER A 21 3.38 3.16 -8.51
CA SER A 21 4.70 3.77 -8.44
C SER A 21 5.59 3.09 -7.40
N MET A 22 5.04 2.70 -6.25
CA MET A 22 5.77 1.97 -5.22
C MET A 22 6.20 0.58 -5.68
N GLY A 23 5.28 -0.17 -6.31
CA GLY A 23 5.59 -1.48 -6.87
C GLY A 23 6.65 -1.42 -7.97
N LEU A 24 6.56 -0.43 -8.87
CA LEU A 24 7.58 -0.20 -9.90
C LEU A 24 8.94 0.16 -9.28
N GLN A 25 8.98 1.03 -8.28
CA GLN A 25 10.22 1.38 -7.59
C GLN A 25 10.87 0.15 -6.94
N GLY A 26 10.10 -0.72 -6.32
CA GLY A 26 10.61 -1.96 -5.73
C GLY A 26 11.17 -2.93 -6.78
N LEU A 27 10.50 -3.06 -7.94
CA LEU A 27 10.97 -3.88 -9.05
C LEU A 27 12.25 -3.32 -9.72
N VAL A 28 12.33 -2.00 -9.91
CA VAL A 28 13.46 -1.35 -10.60
C VAL A 28 14.68 -1.26 -9.71
N ASN A 29 14.50 -0.89 -8.44
CA ASN A 29 15.62 -0.60 -7.54
C ASN A 29 15.99 -1.79 -6.62
N GLY A 30 15.29 -2.93 -6.73
CA GLY A 30 15.54 -4.09 -5.86
C GLY A 30 15.43 -3.76 -4.37
N GLY A 31 14.56 -2.81 -4.00
CA GLY A 31 14.39 -2.37 -2.61
C GLY A 31 15.38 -1.30 -2.12
N SER A 32 16.32 -0.84 -2.95
CA SER A 32 17.35 0.13 -2.53
C SER A 32 16.92 1.62 -2.51
N SER A 33 15.65 1.94 -2.78
CA SER A 33 15.17 3.34 -2.73
C SER A 33 14.94 3.78 -1.27
N GLU A 34 15.48 4.90 -0.81
CA GLU A 34 15.36 5.33 0.61
C GLU A 34 13.91 5.52 1.09
N ALA A 35 12.98 5.83 0.18
CA ALA A 35 11.58 6.11 0.52
C ALA A 35 10.70 4.85 0.72
N ILE A 36 11.11 3.71 0.14
CA ILE A 36 10.38 2.43 0.21
C ILE A 36 11.32 1.30 0.67
N GLY A 37 12.60 1.61 0.84
CA GLY A 37 13.62 0.68 1.26
C GLY A 37 13.37 0.20 2.67
N SER A 38 12.75 0.98 3.57
CA SER A 38 12.33 0.46 4.87
C SER A 38 11.26 -0.64 4.75
N LEU A 39 10.34 -0.53 3.78
CA LEU A 39 9.31 -1.52 3.49
C LEU A 39 9.89 -2.82 2.91
N PHE A 40 10.89 -2.69 2.04
CA PHE A 40 11.52 -3.82 1.36
C PHE A 40 12.66 -4.44 2.17
N ASN A 41 13.48 -3.64 2.86
CA ASN A 41 14.55 -4.08 3.77
C ASN A 41 14.00 -4.79 5.02
N ALA A 42 12.70 -4.68 5.33
CA ALA A 42 12.08 -5.53 6.35
C ALA A 42 12.15 -7.03 5.96
N PHE A 43 12.31 -7.33 4.67
CA PHE A 43 12.48 -8.67 4.15
C PHE A 43 13.91 -8.83 3.62
N ASP A 44 14.73 -9.58 4.36
CA ASP A 44 16.18 -9.79 4.13
C ASP A 44 16.49 -10.64 2.87
N SER A 45 15.58 -10.67 1.90
CA SER A 45 15.66 -11.49 0.69
C SER A 45 15.14 -10.71 -0.51
N ASP A 46 16.00 -10.53 -1.51
CA ASP A 46 15.66 -9.91 -2.80
C ASP A 46 14.41 -10.55 -3.44
N ALA A 47 14.24 -11.87 -3.28
CA ALA A 47 13.06 -12.58 -3.77
C ALA A 47 11.77 -12.08 -3.11
N MET A 48 11.79 -11.81 -1.80
CA MET A 48 10.64 -11.24 -1.08
C MET A 48 10.36 -9.80 -1.52
N VAL A 49 11.41 -9.02 -1.74
CA VAL A 49 11.28 -7.66 -2.28
C VAL A 49 10.58 -7.67 -3.63
N TYR A 50 10.97 -8.54 -4.56
CA TYR A 50 10.31 -8.66 -5.86
C TYR A 50 8.86 -9.13 -5.73
N ILE A 51 8.58 -10.15 -4.91
CA ILE A 51 7.21 -10.65 -4.68
C ILE A 51 6.32 -9.54 -4.13
N LEU A 52 6.77 -8.85 -3.08
CA LEU A 52 6.00 -7.77 -2.46
C LEU A 52 5.78 -6.62 -3.45
N SER A 53 6.80 -6.26 -4.22
CA SER A 53 6.71 -5.22 -5.26
C SER A 53 5.68 -5.56 -6.33
N THR A 54 5.67 -6.81 -6.81
CA THR A 54 4.67 -7.30 -7.76
C THR A 54 3.27 -7.26 -7.16
N VAL A 55 3.12 -7.70 -5.92
CA VAL A 55 1.83 -7.70 -5.22
C VAL A 55 1.28 -6.29 -5.03
N VAL A 56 2.13 -5.34 -4.62
CA VAL A 56 1.75 -3.92 -4.46
C VAL A 56 1.38 -3.30 -5.81
N LEU A 57 2.16 -3.57 -6.86
CA LEU A 57 1.86 -3.13 -8.23
C LEU A 57 0.50 -3.64 -8.71
N LEU A 58 0.25 -4.95 -8.57
CA LEU A 58 -1.01 -5.58 -8.94
C LEU A 58 -2.18 -4.99 -8.12
N GLY A 59 -1.94 -4.68 -6.85
CA GLY A 59 -2.91 -3.98 -6.01
C GLY A 59 -3.31 -2.62 -6.57
N GLY A 60 -2.34 -1.82 -6.99
CA GLY A 60 -2.60 -0.54 -7.66
C GLY A 60 -3.38 -0.70 -8.97
N ILE A 61 -3.03 -1.68 -9.79
CA ILE A 61 -3.76 -2.01 -11.03
C ILE A 61 -5.21 -2.42 -10.72
N LEU A 62 -5.43 -3.26 -9.71
CA LEU A 62 -6.78 -3.68 -9.29
C LEU A 62 -7.62 -2.51 -8.77
N LEU A 63 -7.00 -1.52 -8.12
CA LEU A 63 -7.69 -0.29 -7.74
C LEU A 63 -7.98 0.59 -8.96
N PHE A 64 -7.11 0.61 -9.96
CA PHE A 64 -7.21 1.47 -11.14
C PHE A 64 -8.19 0.97 -12.21
N VAL A 65 -8.05 -0.30 -12.64
CA VAL A 65 -8.75 -0.86 -13.81
C VAL A 65 -10.28 -0.75 -13.73
N PRO A 66 -10.96 -1.02 -12.58
CA PRO A 66 -12.41 -0.92 -12.50
C PRO A 66 -12.96 0.50 -12.69
N LEU A 67 -12.11 1.54 -12.69
CA LEU A 67 -12.53 2.90 -13.04
C LEU A 67 -12.85 3.05 -14.53
N PHE A 68 -12.26 2.21 -15.38
CA PHE A 68 -12.34 2.31 -16.84
C PHE A 68 -12.98 1.06 -17.46
N ALA A 69 -12.82 -0.10 -16.84
CA ALA A 69 -13.34 -1.37 -17.35
C ALA A 69 -14.61 -1.80 -16.60
N LYS A 70 -15.72 -1.94 -17.33
CA LYS A 70 -17.01 -2.42 -16.80
C LYS A 70 -17.18 -3.94 -16.77
N GLY A 71 -16.14 -4.70 -17.18
CA GLY A 71 -16.21 -6.16 -17.38
C GLY A 71 -15.68 -7.01 -16.22
N LEU A 72 -15.14 -6.40 -15.16
CA LEU A 72 -14.61 -7.17 -14.03
C LEU A 72 -15.74 -7.63 -13.11
N SER A 73 -15.76 -8.93 -12.81
CA SER A 73 -16.74 -9.47 -11.86
C SER A 73 -16.54 -8.84 -10.47
N PRO A 74 -17.63 -8.41 -9.80
CA PRO A 74 -17.57 -7.79 -8.47
C PRO A 74 -16.83 -8.62 -7.42
N VAL A 75 -16.87 -9.95 -7.55
CA VAL A 75 -16.18 -10.89 -6.64
C VAL A 75 -14.67 -10.73 -6.73
N PHE A 76 -14.12 -10.60 -7.94
CA PHE A 76 -12.67 -10.41 -8.12
C PHE A 76 -12.22 -9.04 -7.61
N VAL A 77 -13.02 -7.99 -7.85
CA VAL A 77 -12.71 -6.65 -7.34
C VAL A 77 -12.72 -6.65 -5.82
N LYS A 78 -13.74 -7.25 -5.19
CA LYS A 78 -13.85 -7.35 -3.74
C LYS A 78 -12.71 -8.19 -3.14
N GLY A 79 -12.42 -9.35 -3.71
CA GLY A 79 -11.32 -10.21 -3.27
C GLY A 79 -9.96 -9.51 -3.38
N GLY A 80 -9.71 -8.81 -4.48
CA GLY A 80 -8.49 -8.02 -4.68
C GLY A 80 -8.35 -6.89 -3.65
N MET A 81 -9.43 -6.18 -3.34
CA MET A 81 -9.42 -5.13 -2.32
C MET A 81 -9.15 -5.67 -0.91
N ILE A 82 -9.72 -6.83 -0.56
CA ILE A 82 -9.43 -7.50 0.71
C ILE A 82 -7.95 -7.89 0.77
N ALA A 83 -7.42 -8.50 -0.30
CA ALA A 83 -6.02 -8.90 -0.36
C ALA A 83 -5.09 -7.69 -0.14
N ILE A 84 -5.34 -6.58 -0.84
CA ILE A 84 -4.57 -5.33 -0.69
C ILE A 84 -4.56 -4.85 0.77
N LEU A 85 -5.73 -4.82 1.42
CA LEU A 85 -5.82 -4.40 2.82
C LEU A 85 -5.03 -5.34 3.75
N VAL A 86 -5.15 -6.65 3.56
CA VAL A 86 -4.41 -7.64 4.35
C VAL A 86 -2.90 -7.47 4.18
N ILE A 87 -2.43 -7.29 2.94
CA ILE A 87 -1.02 -7.06 2.64
C ILE A 87 -0.53 -5.76 3.28
N TRP A 88 -1.33 -4.69 3.21
CA TRP A 88 -0.94 -3.41 3.80
C TRP A 88 -0.91 -3.44 5.33
N VAL A 89 -1.82 -4.18 5.97
CA VAL A 89 -1.77 -4.45 7.41
C VAL A 89 -0.52 -5.23 7.78
N ALA A 90 -0.15 -6.25 6.99
CA ALA A 90 1.08 -7.00 7.20
C ALA A 90 2.31 -6.09 7.08
N ILE A 91 2.33 -5.20 6.08
CA ILE A 91 3.36 -4.18 5.90
C ILE A 91 3.51 -3.31 7.16
N VAL A 92 2.42 -2.73 7.67
CA VAL A 92 2.46 -1.89 8.88
C VAL A 92 3.01 -2.68 10.07
N PHE A 93 2.62 -3.96 10.19
CA PHE A 93 3.11 -4.80 11.27
C PHE A 93 4.61 -5.09 11.16
N PHE A 94 5.09 -5.54 10.01
CA PHE A 94 6.48 -5.96 9.84
C PHE A 94 7.46 -4.80 9.66
N ALA A 95 7.04 -3.71 9.02
CA ALA A 95 7.89 -2.54 8.79
C ALA A 95 7.93 -1.60 10.00
N ASP A 96 6.82 -1.45 10.74
CA ASP A 96 6.75 -0.46 11.82
C ASP A 96 6.63 -1.11 13.20
N PHE A 97 5.69 -2.05 13.37
CA PHE A 97 5.36 -2.55 14.71
C PHE A 97 6.43 -3.51 15.26
N ALA A 98 6.89 -4.47 14.46
CA ALA A 98 7.87 -5.46 14.88
C ALA A 98 9.26 -4.86 15.22
N PRO A 99 9.79 -3.88 14.45
CA PRO A 99 11.02 -3.19 14.80
C PRO A 99 10.91 -2.32 16.08
N GLY A 100 9.73 -1.75 16.36
CA GLY A 100 9.45 -1.00 17.60
C GLY A 100 9.76 -1.77 18.88
N PHE A 101 9.56 -3.09 18.89
CA PHE A 101 9.89 -3.93 20.05
C PHE A 101 11.39 -4.23 20.21
N ARG A 102 12.20 -3.97 19.18
CA ARG A 102 13.66 -4.19 19.22
C ARG A 102 14.41 -3.00 19.84
N GLY A 103 13.70 -1.92 20.18
CA GLY A 103 14.24 -0.71 20.78
C GLY A 103 14.77 0.27 19.74
N TYR A 104 14.47 1.55 19.92
CA TYR A 104 14.97 2.65 19.09
C TYR A 104 15.79 3.62 19.93
N ASP A 105 16.90 4.12 19.38
CA ASP A 105 17.57 5.30 19.93
C ASP A 105 16.67 6.54 19.79
N ALA A 106 16.82 7.51 20.70
CA ALA A 106 15.96 8.70 20.79
C ALA A 106 15.89 9.52 19.47
N LYS A 107 16.96 9.53 18.66
CA LYS A 107 16.96 10.17 17.33
C LYS A 107 16.18 9.37 16.28
N SER A 108 16.20 8.04 16.38
CA SER A 108 15.57 7.12 15.43
C SER A 108 14.06 6.97 15.70
N TRP A 109 13.63 7.21 16.94
CA TRP A 109 12.24 7.12 17.38
C TRP A 109 11.31 8.10 16.64
N ILE A 110 11.75 9.34 16.38
CA ILE A 110 10.93 10.35 15.69
C ILE A 110 10.69 9.93 14.24
N SER A 111 11.76 9.54 13.54
CA SER A 111 11.67 9.08 12.15
C SER A 111 10.82 7.81 12.02
N TRP A 112 10.91 6.90 13.00
CA TRP A 112 10.06 5.72 13.05
C TRP A 112 8.57 6.07 13.19
N ILE A 113 8.19 6.97 14.11
CA ILE A 113 6.80 7.43 14.24
C ILE A 113 6.32 8.05 12.93
N GLU A 114 7.16 8.87 12.30
CA GLU A 114 6.81 9.53 11.05
C GLU A 114 6.50 8.51 9.94
N MET A 115 7.36 7.50 9.75
CA MET A 115 7.11 6.40 8.81
C MET A 115 5.85 5.62 9.16
N PHE A 116 5.65 5.29 10.42
CA PHE A 116 4.45 4.59 10.89
C PHE A 116 3.18 5.39 10.58
N MET A 117 3.20 6.71 10.83
CA MET A 117 2.10 7.59 10.48
C MET A 117 1.82 7.63 8.98
N TYR A 118 2.86 7.67 8.13
CA TYR A 118 2.67 7.58 6.68
C TYR A 118 2.01 6.28 6.26
N HIS A 119 2.46 5.14 6.80
CA HIS A 119 1.85 3.84 6.48
C HIS A 119 0.39 3.76 6.94
N LEU A 120 0.06 4.31 8.13
CA LEU A 120 -1.31 4.39 8.61
C LEU A 120 -2.19 5.30 7.74
N ILE A 121 -1.69 6.45 7.29
CA ILE A 121 -2.43 7.33 6.37
C ILE A 121 -2.78 6.58 5.09
N VAL A 122 -1.80 5.86 4.51
CA VAL A 122 -2.05 5.05 3.30
C VAL A 122 -3.03 3.93 3.59
N LEU A 123 -2.94 3.26 4.74
CA LEU A 123 -3.88 2.22 5.15
C LEU A 123 -5.32 2.76 5.25
N PHE A 124 -5.51 3.87 5.96
CA PHE A 124 -6.81 4.51 6.13
C PHE A 124 -7.39 4.97 4.80
N ALA A 125 -6.57 5.60 3.96
CA ALA A 125 -6.99 6.04 2.64
C ALA A 125 -7.39 4.84 1.76
N THR A 126 -6.62 3.75 1.83
CA THR A 126 -6.91 2.49 1.09
C THR A 126 -8.22 1.88 1.57
N TYR A 127 -8.43 1.83 2.89
CA TYR A 127 -9.68 1.37 3.49
C TYR A 127 -10.87 2.21 3.04
N GLU A 128 -10.76 3.54 3.06
CA GLU A 128 -11.81 4.45 2.61
C GLU A 128 -12.21 4.24 1.15
N VAL A 129 -11.23 3.92 0.29
CA VAL A 129 -11.49 3.56 -1.11
C VAL A 129 -12.16 2.19 -1.24
N CYS A 130 -11.72 1.21 -0.45
CA CYS A 130 -12.23 -0.15 -0.49
C CYS A 130 -13.62 -0.30 0.17
N LYS A 131 -13.95 0.50 1.19
CA LYS A 131 -15.15 0.30 2.02
C LYS A 131 -16.44 0.27 1.20
N LYS A 132 -16.53 1.08 0.14
CA LYS A 132 -17.72 1.15 -0.73
C LYS A 132 -17.91 -0.11 -1.58
N ALA A 133 -16.84 -0.84 -1.85
CA ALA A 133 -16.88 -2.11 -2.58
C ALA A 133 -16.98 -3.32 -1.63
N LEU A 134 -16.74 -3.11 -0.33
CA LEU A 134 -16.82 -4.14 0.70
C LEU A 134 -18.20 -4.21 1.36
N ALA A 135 -18.92 -3.09 1.46
CA ALA A 135 -20.33 -3.00 1.87
C ALA A 135 -21.25 -3.74 0.89
#